data_AF-A0A6I9NYR8-F1
#
_entry.id   AF-A0A6I9NYR8-F1
#
_cell.length_a   1.000
_cell.length_b   1.000
_cell.length_c   1.000
_cell.angle_alpha   90.00
_cell.angle_beta   90.00
_cell.angle_gamma   90.00
#
_symmetry.space_group_name_H-M   'P 1'
#
loop_
_entity.id
_entity.type
_entity.pdbx_description
1 polymer ?
#
loop_
_entity_poly.entity_id
_entity_poly.type
_entity_poly.pdbx_seq_one_letter_code
_entity_poly.pdbx_strand_id
1 'polypeptide(L)'
;ELQAEVNAHRKHLNHVLEKGRSLAQSSKSDGDEVLQRCTHLSAEWEELEEACSRRASHLSKAITREQLLLDCSELESRLTESLTLVNTDDYGKDELGTQSLLTKHKVLEGQLEVLEVEVEELGDQVDQAEQNWSLEELSRPYSRLRSLNQQLQHQAAL
;
A
#
# COMPACT_ATOMS: atom_id res chain seq x y z
N GLU A 1 3.24 4.29 -15.35
CA GLU A 1 3.39 4.39 -16.82
C GLU A 1 2.88 5.72 -17.37
N LEU A 2 1.59 6.06 -17.20
CA LEU A 2 1.02 7.30 -17.75
C LEU A 2 1.76 8.60 -17.33
N GLN A 3 2.10 8.76 -16.04
CA GLN A 3 2.85 9.94 -15.59
C GLN A 3 4.24 10.04 -16.22
N ALA A 4 4.91 8.90 -16.44
CA ALA A 4 6.22 8.88 -17.07
C ALA A 4 6.13 9.24 -18.56
N GLU A 5 5.07 8.79 -19.23
CA GLU A 5 4.77 9.14 -20.63
C GLU A 5 4.49 10.64 -20.79
N VAL A 6 3.64 11.22 -19.92
CA VAL A 6 3.38 12.66 -19.89
C VAL A 6 4.69 13.43 -19.67
N ASN A 7 5.50 13.04 -18.67
CA ASN A 7 6.79 13.69 -18.43
C ASN A 7 7.74 13.59 -19.64
N ALA A 8 7.75 12.47 -20.37
CA ALA A 8 8.56 12.28 -21.56
C ALA A 8 8.12 13.19 -22.73
N HIS A 9 6.81 13.39 -22.88
CA HIS A 9 6.21 14.21 -23.92
C HIS A 9 6.39 15.72 -23.68
N ARG A 10 6.77 16.14 -22.47
CA ARG A 10 7.06 17.54 -22.15
C ARG A 10 8.12 18.18 -23.05
N LYS A 11 9.11 17.41 -23.49
CA LYS A 11 10.12 17.88 -24.46
C LYS A 11 9.50 18.24 -25.82
N HIS A 12 8.53 17.45 -26.27
CA HIS A 12 7.84 17.69 -27.53
C HIS A 12 6.93 18.92 -27.43
N LEU A 13 6.21 19.07 -26.32
CA LEU A 13 5.43 20.28 -26.03
C LEU A 13 6.31 21.54 -26.10
N ASN A 14 7.43 21.55 -25.38
CA ASN A 14 8.33 22.70 -25.35
C ASN A 14 8.82 23.11 -26.74
N HIS A 15 9.15 22.11 -27.57
CA HIS A 15 9.54 22.34 -28.97
C HIS A 15 8.42 22.95 -29.82
N VAL A 16 7.18 22.48 -29.65
CA VAL A 16 6.01 23.03 -30.35
C VAL A 16 5.75 24.47 -29.91
N LEU A 17 5.84 24.75 -28.60
CA LEU A 17 5.66 26.10 -28.05
C LEU A 17 6.75 27.07 -28.51
N GLU A 18 8.01 26.61 -28.59
CA GLU A 18 9.13 27.40 -29.12
C GLU A 18 8.93 27.77 -30.59
N LYS A 19 8.53 26.79 -31.42
CA LYS A 19 8.19 27.03 -32.83
C LYS A 19 7.00 27.96 -32.99
N GLY A 20 5.95 27.79 -32.19
CA GLY A 20 4.78 28.66 -32.21
C GLY A 20 5.12 30.11 -31.86
N ARG A 21 5.91 30.32 -30.80
CA ARG A 21 6.40 31.67 -30.43
C ARG A 21 7.26 32.30 -31.52
N SER A 22 8.14 31.53 -32.17
CA SER A 22 8.97 32.00 -33.28
C SER A 22 8.11 32.39 -34.50
N LEU A 23 7.10 31.58 -34.82
CA LEU A 23 6.16 31.88 -35.91
C LEU A 23 5.39 33.17 -35.64
N ALA A 24 4.91 33.36 -34.40
CA ALA A 24 4.21 34.57 -34.00
C ALA A 24 5.04 35.86 -34.15
N GLN A 25 6.35 35.80 -33.86
CA GLN A 25 7.27 36.92 -34.04
C GLN A 25 7.51 37.26 -35.52
N SER A 26 7.43 36.26 -36.41
CA SER A 26 7.66 36.42 -37.85
C SER A 26 6.41 36.81 -38.64
N SER A 27 5.21 36.62 -38.08
CA SER A 27 3.93 36.91 -38.75
C SER A 27 3.44 38.32 -38.46
N LYS A 28 3.08 39.06 -39.51
CA LYS A 28 2.56 40.44 -39.40
C LYS A 28 1.06 40.52 -39.13
N SER A 29 0.27 39.48 -39.44
CA SER A 29 -1.19 39.47 -39.28
C SER A 29 -1.69 38.45 -38.27
N ASP A 30 -1.02 37.29 -38.15
CA ASP A 30 -1.59 36.13 -37.45
C ASP A 30 -0.85 35.82 -36.12
N GLY A 31 0.07 36.69 -35.70
CA GLY A 31 0.92 36.45 -34.53
C GLY A 31 0.13 36.31 -33.22
N ASP A 32 -0.94 37.10 -33.05
CA ASP A 32 -1.78 37.04 -31.85
C ASP A 32 -2.54 35.71 -31.74
N GLU A 33 -3.11 35.23 -32.85
CA GLU A 33 -3.80 33.93 -32.89
C GLU A 33 -2.84 32.78 -32.54
N VAL A 34 -1.62 32.80 -33.08
CA VAL A 34 -0.60 31.78 -32.77
C VAL A 34 -0.21 31.82 -31.29
N LEU A 35 -0.05 33.00 -30.69
CA LEU A 35 0.24 33.13 -29.26
C LEU A 35 -0.92 32.63 -28.41
N GLN A 36 -2.17 32.96 -28.75
CA GLN A 36 -3.35 32.44 -28.05
C GLN A 36 -3.38 30.91 -28.07
N ARG A 37 -3.09 30.29 -29.21
CA ARG A 37 -3.01 28.82 -29.33
C ARG A 37 -1.87 28.23 -28.51
N CYS A 38 -0.71 28.89 -28.43
CA CYS A 38 0.40 28.44 -27.58
C CYS A 38 0.04 28.51 -26.09
N THR A 39 -0.60 29.60 -25.66
CA THR A 39 -1.06 29.77 -24.28
C THR A 39 -2.11 28.71 -23.92
N HIS A 40 -3.09 28.49 -24.81
CA HIS A 40 -4.10 27.46 -24.61
C HIS A 40 -3.48 26.06 -24.52
N LEU A 41 -2.57 25.70 -25.43
CA LEU A 41 -1.86 24.42 -25.38
C LEU A 41 -1.06 24.21 -24.08
N SER A 42 -0.43 25.28 -23.56
CA SER A 42 0.29 25.22 -22.28
C SER A 42 -0.67 24.95 -21.12
N ALA A 43 -1.81 25.63 -21.09
CA ALA A 43 -2.82 25.46 -20.04
C ALA A 43 -3.43 24.04 -20.04
N GLU A 44 -3.81 23.52 -21.21
CA GLU A 44 -4.32 22.16 -21.35
C GLU A 44 -3.30 21.11 -20.91
N TRP A 45 -2.01 21.38 -21.15
CA TRP A 45 -0.94 20.49 -20.71
C TRP A 45 -0.75 20.50 -19.20
N GLU A 46 -0.80 21.68 -18.57
CA GLU A 46 -0.76 21.80 -17.11
C GLU A 46 -1.94 21.07 -16.46
N GLU A 47 -3.16 21.21 -17.01
CA GLU A 47 -4.33 20.48 -16.52
C GLU A 47 -4.16 18.95 -16.67
N LEU A 48 -3.61 18.48 -17.80
CA LEU A 48 -3.32 17.07 -18.01
C LEU A 48 -2.31 16.54 -16.98
N GLU A 49 -1.25 17.30 -16.69
CA GLU A 49 -0.24 16.92 -15.70
C GLU A 49 -0.83 16.83 -14.29
N GLU A 50 -1.65 17.81 -13.90
CA GLU A 50 -2.37 17.77 -12.64
C GLU A 50 -3.32 16.58 -12.55
N ALA A 51 -4.10 16.32 -13.60
CA ALA A 51 -5.03 15.20 -13.65
C ALA A 51 -4.30 13.85 -13.53
N CYS A 52 -3.16 13.68 -14.21
CA CYS A 52 -2.34 12.48 -14.11
C CYS A 52 -1.74 12.31 -12.71
N SER A 53 -1.26 13.41 -12.10
CA SER A 53 -0.71 13.41 -10.75
C SER A 53 -1.76 13.03 -9.70
N ARG A 54 -2.96 13.64 -9.77
CA ARG A 54 -4.12 13.30 -8.92
C ARG A 54 -4.47 11.83 -9.04
N ARG A 55 -4.55 11.31 -10.28
CA ARG A 55 -4.84 9.90 -10.53
C ARG A 55 -3.77 8.98 -9.92
N ALA A 56 -2.49 9.32 -10.08
CA ALA A 56 -1.39 8.53 -9.52
C ALA A 56 -1.46 8.47 -7.99
N SER A 57 -1.71 9.61 -7.34
CA SER A 57 -1.90 9.70 -5.89
C SER A 57 -3.08 8.85 -5.41
N HIS A 58 -4.25 8.98 -6.05
CA HIS A 58 -5.43 8.19 -5.72
C HIS A 58 -5.21 6.69 -5.88
N LEU A 59 -4.52 6.28 -6.95
CA LEU A 59 -4.21 4.87 -7.18
C LEU A 59 -3.22 4.34 -6.14
N SER A 60 -2.19 5.11 -5.79
CA SER A 60 -1.23 4.73 -4.73
C SER A 60 -1.93 4.55 -3.38
N LYS A 61 -2.82 5.47 -3.02
CA LYS A 61 -3.65 5.36 -1.81
C LYS A 61 -4.52 4.10 -1.85
N ALA A 62 -5.21 3.86 -2.97
CA ALA A 62 -6.09 2.70 -3.11
C ALA A 62 -5.34 1.37 -3.05
N ILE A 63 -4.20 1.24 -3.75
CA ILE A 63 -3.36 0.05 -3.73
C ILE A 63 -2.90 -0.25 -2.31
N THR A 64 -2.39 0.76 -1.61
CA THR A 64 -1.88 0.53 -0.24
C THR A 64 -2.99 0.16 0.71
N ARG A 65 -4.17 0.79 0.60
CA ARG A 65 -5.35 0.41 1.38
C ARG A 65 -5.71 -1.06 1.18
N GLU A 66 -5.83 -1.51 -0.07
CA GLU A 66 -6.20 -2.89 -0.37
C GLU A 66 -5.14 -3.89 0.11
N GLN A 67 -3.86 -3.55 -0.05
CA GLN A 67 -2.75 -4.40 0.43
C GLN A 67 -2.82 -4.57 1.95
N LEU A 68 -2.94 -3.48 2.71
CA LEU A 68 -2.99 -3.54 4.17
C LEU A 68 -4.24 -4.26 4.68
N LEU A 69 -5.38 -4.14 3.98
CA LEU A 69 -6.59 -4.90 4.30
C LEU A 69 -6.40 -6.40 4.07
N LEU A 70 -5.73 -6.76 2.97
CA LEU A 70 -5.39 -8.15 2.67
C LEU A 70 -4.43 -8.72 3.73
N ASP A 71 -3.38 -7.97 4.07
CA ASP A 71 -2.38 -8.37 5.06
C ASP A 71 -3.02 -8.56 6.44
N CYS A 72 -3.93 -7.65 6.84
CA CYS A 72 -4.74 -7.82 8.05
C CYS A 72 -5.54 -9.13 8.02
N SER A 73 -6.21 -9.43 6.91
CA SER A 73 -7.03 -10.63 6.79
C SER A 73 -6.21 -11.91 6.81
N GLU A 74 -5.02 -11.91 6.18
CA GLU A 74 -4.14 -13.07 6.11
C GLU A 74 -3.52 -13.36 7.49
N LEU A 75 -3.00 -12.33 8.16
CA LEU A 75 -2.47 -12.47 9.52
C LEU A 75 -3.57 -12.87 10.51
N GLU A 76 -4.80 -12.35 10.37
CA GLU A 76 -5.91 -12.77 11.22
C GLU A 76 -6.22 -14.28 11.05
N SER A 77 -6.19 -14.82 9.81
CA SER A 77 -6.36 -16.25 9.57
C SER A 77 -5.27 -17.07 10.25
N ARG A 78 -4.00 -16.67 10.06
CA ARG A 78 -2.84 -17.35 10.66
C ARG A 78 -2.86 -17.33 12.19
N LEU A 79 -3.28 -16.21 12.79
CA LEU A 79 -3.46 -16.10 14.24
C LEU A 79 -4.60 -17.00 14.73
N THR A 80 -5.72 -17.04 14.01
CA THR A 80 -6.86 -17.90 14.36
C THR A 80 -6.48 -19.38 14.29
N GLU A 81 -5.77 -19.79 13.25
CA GLU A 81 -5.24 -21.14 13.09
C GLU A 81 -4.29 -21.50 14.25
N SER A 82 -3.36 -20.60 14.59
CA SER A 82 -2.44 -20.79 15.72
C SER A 82 -3.17 -20.90 17.05
N LEU A 83 -4.22 -20.10 17.27
CA LEU A 83 -5.06 -20.17 18.46
C LEU A 83 -5.73 -21.55 18.62
N THR A 84 -6.19 -22.14 17.51
CA THR A 84 -6.76 -23.49 17.57
C THR A 84 -5.72 -24.56 17.92
N LEU A 85 -4.48 -24.39 17.46
CA LEU A 85 -3.39 -25.32 17.78
C LEU A 85 -2.98 -25.23 19.25
N VAL A 86 -2.87 -24.02 19.80
CA VAL A 86 -2.49 -23.78 21.20
C VAL A 86 -3.54 -24.35 22.17
N ASN A 87 -4.83 -24.32 21.83
CA ASN A 87 -5.91 -24.83 22.67
C ASN A 87 -6.12 -26.37 22.59
N THR A 88 -5.20 -27.13 22.00
CA THR A 88 -5.38 -28.59 21.84
C THR A 88 -4.89 -29.36 23.07
N ASP A 89 -5.80 -30.06 23.77
CA ASP A 89 -5.51 -30.95 24.91
C ASP A 89 -5.04 -32.37 24.47
N ASP A 90 -3.96 -32.48 23.69
CA ASP A 90 -3.33 -33.76 23.34
C ASP A 90 -1.93 -33.88 23.95
N TYR A 91 -1.75 -34.84 24.86
CA TYR A 91 -0.51 -35.06 25.61
C TYR A 91 0.31 -36.27 25.11
N GLY A 92 -0.21 -36.98 24.10
CA GLY A 92 0.40 -38.20 23.59
C GLY A 92 0.06 -39.43 24.45
N LYS A 93 0.03 -40.61 23.81
CA LYS A 93 -0.36 -41.87 24.46
C LYS A 93 0.84 -42.74 24.85
N ASP A 94 2.02 -42.41 24.36
CA ASP A 94 3.29 -43.09 24.60
C ASP A 94 4.45 -42.11 24.48
N GLU A 95 5.66 -42.56 24.86
CA GLU A 95 6.86 -41.73 24.88
C GLU A 95 7.18 -41.11 23.51
N LEU A 96 7.02 -41.87 22.43
CA LEU A 96 7.27 -41.40 21.07
C LEU A 96 6.26 -40.31 20.66
N GLY A 97 4.97 -40.50 20.99
CA GLY A 97 3.92 -39.52 20.76
C GLY A 97 4.17 -38.23 21.52
N THR A 98 4.55 -38.31 22.80
CA THR A 98 4.91 -37.13 23.61
C THR A 98 6.15 -36.41 23.05
N GLN A 99 7.20 -37.12 22.63
CA GLN A 99 8.38 -36.50 22.00
C GLN A 99 8.05 -35.80 20.68
N SER A 100 7.17 -36.40 19.87
CA SER A 100 6.67 -35.79 18.64
C SER A 100 5.88 -34.50 18.94
N LEU A 101 5.01 -34.51 19.96
CA LEU A 101 4.25 -33.33 20.37
C LEU A 101 5.16 -32.21 20.88
N LEU A 102 6.17 -32.54 21.69
CA LEU A 102 7.16 -31.56 22.16
C LEU A 102 7.92 -30.90 21.01
N THR A 103 8.26 -31.66 19.97
CA THR A 103 8.93 -31.11 18.78
C THR A 103 8.02 -30.14 18.04
N LYS A 104 6.74 -30.50 17.86
CA LYS A 104 5.74 -29.60 17.25
C LYS A 104 5.54 -28.34 18.07
N HIS A 105 5.50 -28.46 19.39
CA HIS A 105 5.35 -27.32 20.30
C HIS A 105 6.49 -26.31 20.13
N LYS A 106 7.75 -26.76 20.09
CA LYS A 106 8.91 -25.87 19.84
C LYS A 106 8.85 -25.16 18.49
N VAL A 107 8.35 -25.83 17.46
CA VAL A 107 8.14 -25.21 16.15
C VAL A 107 7.06 -24.13 16.24
N LEU A 108 5.96 -24.42 16.96
CA LEU A 108 4.88 -23.46 17.18
C LEU A 108 5.36 -22.23 17.97
N GLU A 109 6.15 -22.40 19.04
CA GLU A 109 6.74 -21.27 19.79
C GLU A 109 7.51 -20.32 18.86
N GLY A 110 8.40 -20.85 18.00
CA GLY A 110 9.12 -20.03 17.03
C GLY A 110 8.20 -19.36 15.99
N GLN A 111 7.09 -20.00 15.61
CA GLN A 111 6.10 -19.39 14.73
C GLN A 111 5.34 -18.24 15.42
N LEU A 112 5.06 -18.35 16.73
CA LEU A 112 4.41 -17.31 17.51
C LEU A 112 5.29 -16.07 17.64
N GLU A 113 6.60 -16.23 17.83
CA GLU A 113 7.55 -15.11 17.83
C GLU A 113 7.56 -14.36 16.49
N VAL A 114 7.55 -15.10 15.38
CA VAL A 114 7.48 -14.49 14.03
C VAL A 114 6.17 -13.76 13.82
N LEU A 115 5.04 -14.36 14.22
CA LEU A 115 3.72 -13.73 14.12
C LEU A 115 3.64 -12.43 14.92
N GLU A 116 4.24 -12.39 16.11
CA GLU A 116 4.27 -11.17 16.93
C GLU A 116 4.97 -10.02 16.20
N VAL A 117 6.14 -10.28 15.61
CA VAL A 117 6.88 -9.28 14.82
C VAL A 117 6.07 -8.83 13.60
N GLU A 118 5.45 -9.75 12.86
CA GLU A 118 4.63 -9.41 11.69
C GLU A 118 3.42 -8.53 12.07
N VAL A 119 2.80 -8.77 13.23
CA VAL A 119 1.70 -7.92 13.74
C VAL A 119 2.19 -6.52 14.07
N GLU A 120 3.36 -6.38 14.71
CA GLU A 120 3.95 -5.07 15.02
C GLU A 120 4.32 -4.30 13.76
N GLU A 121 4.99 -4.95 12.81
CA GLU A 121 5.36 -4.34 11.52
C GLU A 121 4.15 -3.89 10.71
N LEU A 122 3.07 -4.68 10.70
CA LEU A 122 1.82 -4.28 10.07
C LEU A 122 1.19 -3.07 10.78
N GLY A 123 1.31 -2.99 12.10
CA GLY A 123 0.89 -1.84 12.89
C GLY A 123 1.57 -0.55 12.47
N ASP A 124 2.89 -0.57 12.35
CA ASP A 124 3.66 0.57 11.90
C ASP A 124 3.24 1.02 10.49
N GLN A 125 2.94 0.06 9.60
CA GLN A 125 2.46 0.37 8.25
C GLN A 125 1.05 0.98 8.25
N VAL A 126 0.14 0.48 9.09
CA VAL A 126 -1.21 1.04 9.26
C VAL A 126 -1.13 2.46 9.80
N ASP A 127 -0.31 2.71 10.83
CA ASP A 127 -0.13 4.04 11.41
C ASP A 127 0.44 5.04 10.39
N GLN A 128 1.42 4.62 9.60
CA GLN A 128 1.96 5.44 8.50
C GLN A 128 0.91 5.73 7.43
N ALA A 129 0.08 4.74 7.08
CA ALA A 129 -0.98 4.89 6.09
C ALA A 129 -2.09 5.85 6.57
N GLU A 130 -2.44 5.81 7.85
CA GLU A 130 -3.37 6.75 8.48
C GLU A 130 -2.82 8.18 8.46
N GLN A 131 -1.55 8.37 8.80
CA GLN A 131 -0.91 9.69 8.80
C GLN A 131 -0.75 10.27 7.39
N ASN A 132 -0.33 9.45 6.43
CA ASN A 132 0.00 9.92 5.08
C ASN A 132 -1.24 10.11 4.19
N TRP A 133 -2.28 9.29 4.38
CA TRP A 133 -3.42 9.23 3.47
C TRP A 133 -4.79 9.26 4.16
N SER A 134 -4.86 9.38 5.48
CA SER A 134 -6.12 9.39 6.25
C SER A 134 -6.97 8.15 5.98
N LEU A 135 -6.34 6.98 6.00
CA LEU A 135 -6.98 5.67 5.81
C LEU A 135 -7.53 5.10 7.14
N GLU A 136 -8.40 5.86 7.81
CA GLU A 136 -8.98 5.51 9.13
C GLU A 136 -9.76 4.19 9.12
N GLU A 137 -10.19 3.71 7.95
CA GLU A 137 -10.85 2.42 7.77
C GLU A 137 -9.96 1.22 8.16
N LEU A 138 -8.64 1.38 8.21
CA LEU A 138 -7.68 0.34 8.59
C LEU A 138 -7.63 0.10 10.11
N SER A 139 -7.99 1.12 10.91
CA SER A 139 -7.99 1.04 12.38
C SER A 139 -8.80 -0.14 12.94
N ARG A 140 -9.97 -0.41 12.36
CA ARG A 140 -10.89 -1.46 12.83
C ARG A 140 -10.35 -2.88 12.55
N PRO A 141 -9.98 -3.23 11.30
CA PRO A 141 -9.31 -4.51 11.02
C PRO A 141 -8.06 -4.72 11.88
N TYR A 142 -7.19 -3.72 11.97
CA TYR A 142 -5.94 -3.85 12.71
C TYR A 142 -6.16 -4.01 14.22
N SER A 143 -7.08 -3.24 14.83
CA SER A 143 -7.40 -3.41 16.26
C SER A 143 -7.98 -4.78 16.59
N ARG A 144 -8.76 -5.38 15.69
CA ARG A 144 -9.25 -6.75 15.82
C ARG A 144 -8.09 -7.76 15.78
N LEU A 145 -7.21 -7.65 14.78
CA LEU A 145 -6.01 -8.48 14.65
C LEU A 145 -5.12 -8.38 15.89
N ARG A 146 -4.86 -7.16 16.38
CA ARG A 146 -4.08 -6.93 17.61
C ARG A 146 -4.71 -7.59 18.83
N SER A 147 -6.04 -7.51 18.96
CA SER A 147 -6.76 -8.15 20.07
C SER A 147 -6.65 -9.68 20.00
N LEU A 148 -6.71 -10.26 18.80
CA LEU A 148 -6.52 -11.70 18.59
C LEU A 148 -5.10 -12.13 18.93
N ASN A 149 -4.09 -11.36 18.53
CA ASN A 149 -2.70 -11.63 18.90
C ASN A 149 -2.52 -11.63 20.42
N GLN A 150 -3.06 -10.64 21.13
CA GLN A 150 -3.01 -10.60 22.60
C GLN A 150 -3.66 -11.82 23.26
N GLN A 151 -4.77 -12.31 22.72
CA GLN A 151 -5.41 -13.54 23.20
C GLN A 151 -4.53 -14.77 22.97
N LEU A 152 -3.92 -14.88 21.79
CA LEU A 152 -3.01 -15.97 21.44
C LEU A 152 -1.80 -15.99 22.38
N GLN A 153 -1.16 -14.84 22.60
CA GLN A 153 -0.02 -14.73 23.50
C GLN A 153 -0.40 -15.09 24.95
N HIS A 154 -1.59 -14.69 25.40
CA HIS A 154 -2.07 -15.07 26.73
C HIS A 154 -2.26 -16.58 26.85
N GLN A 155 -2.86 -17.23 25.85
CA GLN A 155 -3.08 -18.67 25.87
C GLN A 155 -1.79 -19.48 25.73
N ALA A 156 -0.84 -19.00 24.94
CA ALA A 156 0.46 -19.65 24.79
C ALA A 156 1.33 -19.60 26.07
N ALA A 157 1.04 -18.64 26.97
CA ALA A 157 1.75 -18.49 28.23
C ALA A 157 1.15 -19.31 29.40
N LEU A 158 -0.01 -19.96 29.21
CA LEU A 158 -0.68 -20.81 30.21
C LEU A 158 -0.19 -22.26 30.13
#